data_AF-A0A0Q5TX04-F1
#
_entry.id   AF-A0A0Q5TX04-F1
#
_cell.length_a   1.000
_cell.length_b   1.000
_cell.length_c   1.000
_cell.angle_alpha   90.00
_cell.angle_beta   90.00
_cell.angle_gamma   90.00
#
_symmetry.space_group_name_H-M   'P 1'
#
loop_
_entity.id
_entity.type
_entity.pdbx_description
1 polymer ?
#
loop_
_entity_poly.entity_id
_entity_poly.type
_entity_poly.pdbx_seq_one_letter_code
_entity_poly.pdbx_strand_id
1 'polypeptide(L)'
;MTSTGFIYVTDTDSRIPFKYKVAYSTDENGNYLSKYKVLIYGDYKFDVIAKHIKSENKVIVEVHQAGGGILSLVSKQETTYSTPSTSGFGSKGVGQILGGNRVPNQIAVKFLAKSFAYVKVIDVLGYHGNDGAEYYAFN
;
A
#
# COMPACT_ATOMS: atom_id res chain seq x y z
N MET A 1 -3.35 -17.39 5.04
CA MET A 1 -4.53 -17.17 4.14
C MET A 1 -4.11 -16.32 2.96
N THR A 2 -4.75 -16.50 1.82
CA THR A 2 -4.58 -15.63 0.64
C THR A 2 -5.73 -14.63 0.63
N SER A 3 -5.43 -13.34 0.58
CA SER A 3 -6.39 -12.25 0.52
C SER A 3 -6.49 -11.69 -0.90
N THR A 4 -7.46 -10.81 -1.17
CA THR A 4 -7.72 -10.24 -2.50
C THR A 4 -7.72 -8.72 -2.47
N GLY A 5 -7.38 -8.12 -3.60
CA GLY A 5 -7.45 -6.68 -3.83
C GLY A 5 -7.64 -6.39 -5.32
N PHE A 6 -7.50 -5.13 -5.73
CA PHE A 6 -7.53 -4.75 -7.13
C PHE A 6 -6.60 -3.58 -7.42
N ILE A 7 -6.12 -3.54 -8.67
CA ILE A 7 -5.48 -2.37 -9.26
C ILE A 7 -6.56 -1.53 -9.92
N TYR A 8 -6.63 -0.25 -9.59
CA TYR A 8 -7.43 0.73 -10.30
C TYR A 8 -6.55 1.47 -11.29
N VAL A 9 -6.86 1.37 -12.58
CA VAL A 9 -6.14 2.03 -13.66
C VAL A 9 -6.94 3.25 -14.11
N THR A 10 -6.41 4.44 -13.86
CA THR A 10 -7.15 5.70 -14.09
C THR A 10 -7.53 5.93 -15.55
N ASP A 11 -6.63 5.62 -16.49
CA ASP A 11 -6.84 5.90 -17.92
C ASP A 11 -7.99 5.11 -18.54
N THR A 12 -8.24 3.90 -18.03
CA THR A 12 -9.25 2.98 -18.56
C THR A 12 -10.43 2.78 -17.62
N ASP A 13 -10.44 3.46 -16.46
CA ASP A 13 -11.38 3.24 -15.36
C ASP A 13 -11.54 1.74 -14.97
N SER A 14 -10.49 0.95 -15.21
CA SER A 14 -10.53 -0.51 -15.08
C SER A 14 -10.09 -0.97 -13.70
N ARG A 15 -10.62 -2.12 -13.26
CA ARG A 15 -10.25 -2.79 -12.02
C ARG A 15 -9.67 -4.16 -12.32
N ILE A 16 -8.38 -4.34 -12.06
CA ILE A 16 -7.67 -5.61 -12.29
C ILE A 16 -7.56 -6.34 -10.95
N PRO A 17 -8.23 -7.49 -10.75
CA PRO A 17 -8.17 -8.20 -9.48
C PRO A 17 -6.78 -8.81 -9.25
N PHE A 18 -6.32 -8.80 -8.00
CA PHE A 18 -5.11 -9.49 -7.58
C PHE A 18 -5.34 -10.30 -6.30
N LYS A 19 -4.45 -11.26 -6.07
CA LYS A 19 -4.33 -12.00 -4.80
C LYS A 19 -3.07 -11.54 -4.08
N TYR A 20 -3.06 -11.61 -2.76
CA TYR A 20 -1.85 -11.33 -2.01
C TYR A 20 -1.72 -12.18 -0.74
N LYS A 21 -0.49 -12.29 -0.26
CA LYS A 21 -0.16 -12.82 1.06
C LYS A 21 0.56 -11.75 1.85
N VAL A 22 0.30 -11.68 3.15
CA VAL A 22 0.95 -10.73 4.06
C VAL A 22 1.81 -11.47 5.07
N ALA A 23 3.00 -10.94 5.33
CA ALA A 23 3.90 -11.37 6.39
C ALA A 23 4.26 -10.18 7.29
N TYR A 24 4.45 -10.44 8.57
CA TYR A 24 4.75 -9.43 9.58
C TYR A 24 6.12 -9.71 10.18
N SER A 25 6.92 -8.67 10.36
CA SER A 25 8.25 -8.77 10.97
C SER A 25 8.67 -7.45 11.60
N THR A 26 9.73 -7.45 12.37
CA THR A 26 10.40 -6.23 12.84
C THR A 26 11.76 -6.13 12.17
N ASP A 27 12.18 -4.92 11.78
CA ASP A 27 13.55 -4.70 11.28
C ASP A 27 14.56 -4.51 12.42
N GLU A 28 15.85 -4.38 12.07
CA GLU A 28 16.95 -4.19 13.01
C GLU A 28 16.84 -2.90 13.82
N ASN A 29 16.08 -1.92 13.33
CA ASN A 29 15.83 -0.64 13.99
C ASN A 29 14.55 -0.66 14.86
N GLY A 30 13.91 -1.82 15.00
CA GLY A 30 12.68 -1.96 15.78
C GLY A 30 11.41 -1.49 15.05
N ASN A 31 11.47 -1.18 13.75
CA ASN A 31 10.29 -0.78 12.99
C ASN A 31 9.44 -1.99 12.63
N TYR A 32 8.12 -1.83 12.71
CA TYR A 32 7.20 -2.89 12.35
C TYR A 32 6.95 -2.90 10.84
N LEU A 33 7.13 -4.06 10.22
CA LEU A 33 6.99 -4.27 8.79
C LEU A 33 5.79 -5.16 8.49
N SER A 34 4.99 -4.76 7.51
CA SER A 34 3.94 -5.57 6.89
C SER A 34 4.25 -5.70 5.41
N LYS A 35 4.67 -6.90 4.98
CA LYS A 35 5.13 -7.20 3.62
C LYS A 35 4.07 -7.97 2.87
N TYR A 36 3.65 -7.46 1.73
CA TYR A 36 2.60 -7.98 0.89
C TYR A 36 3.21 -8.52 -0.40
N LYS A 37 3.09 -9.82 -0.63
CA LYS A 37 3.44 -10.44 -1.91
C LYS A 37 2.22 -10.43 -2.81
N VAL A 38 2.22 -9.60 -3.86
CA VAL A 38 1.08 -9.43 -4.78
C VAL A 38 1.22 -10.34 -6.00
N LEU A 39 0.14 -11.07 -6.29
CA LEU A 39 0.04 -11.97 -7.43
C LEU A 39 -1.10 -11.56 -8.36
N ILE A 40 -0.78 -11.40 -9.64
CA ILE A 40 -1.74 -11.07 -10.70
C ILE A 40 -1.78 -12.24 -11.67
N TYR A 41 -2.96 -12.80 -11.90
CA TYR A 41 -3.14 -14.02 -12.71
C TYR A 41 -2.27 -15.22 -12.26
N GLY A 42 -1.89 -15.27 -10.98
CA GLY A 42 -1.05 -16.34 -10.41
C GLY A 42 0.44 -16.03 -10.40
N ASP A 43 0.88 -15.03 -11.14
CA ASP A 43 2.28 -14.60 -11.18
C ASP A 43 2.56 -13.58 -10.08
N TYR A 44 3.69 -13.74 -9.39
CA TYR A 44 4.20 -12.71 -8.48
C TYR A 44 4.70 -11.52 -9.29
N LYS A 45 4.10 -10.34 -9.06
CA LYS A 45 4.42 -9.12 -9.83
C LYS A 45 5.05 -8.01 -8.99
N PHE A 46 4.62 -7.86 -7.73
CA PHE A 46 5.10 -6.77 -6.87
C PHE A 46 5.16 -7.18 -5.41
N ASP A 47 6.04 -6.54 -4.66
CA ASP A 47 5.95 -6.46 -3.20
C ASP A 47 5.41 -5.09 -2.79
N VAL A 48 4.56 -5.07 -1.77
CA VAL A 48 4.19 -3.83 -1.07
C VAL A 48 4.65 -3.93 0.37
N ILE A 49 5.47 -2.99 0.82
CA ILE A 49 6.08 -3.00 2.15
C ILE A 49 5.58 -1.78 2.91
N ALA A 50 4.80 -2.01 3.97
CA ALA A 50 4.43 -0.97 4.91
C ALA A 50 5.34 -1.03 6.14
N LYS A 51 6.10 0.05 6.36
CA LYS A 51 6.98 0.25 7.51
C LYS A 51 6.38 1.27 8.45
N HIS A 52 6.14 0.85 9.69
CA HIS A 52 5.67 1.72 10.76
C HIS A 52 6.85 2.07 11.70
N ILE A 53 7.22 3.35 11.68
CA ILE A 53 8.24 3.96 12.53
C ILE A 53 7.51 4.58 13.73
N LYS A 54 7.40 3.82 14.81
CA LYS A 54 6.57 4.19 15.97
C LYS A 54 7.07 5.43 16.70
N SER A 55 8.39 5.64 16.76
CA SER A 55 9.01 6.83 17.36
C SER A 55 8.65 8.14 16.66
N GLU A 56 8.28 8.07 15.37
CA GLU A 56 7.96 9.24 14.54
C GLU A 56 6.45 9.36 14.25
N ASN A 57 5.62 8.45 14.79
CA ASN A 57 4.22 8.31 14.40
C ASN A 57 4.02 8.29 12.87
N LYS A 58 4.91 7.57 12.17
CA LYS A 58 5.02 7.62 10.70
C LYS A 58 4.87 6.23 10.09
N VAL A 59 4.14 6.16 8.98
CA VAL A 59 4.01 4.97 8.14
C VAL A 59 4.51 5.30 6.74
N ILE A 60 5.39 4.46 6.22
CA ILE A 60 5.90 4.52 4.86
C ILE A 60 5.43 3.26 4.14
N VAL A 61 4.85 3.41 2.95
CA VAL A 61 4.45 2.30 2.09
C VAL A 61 5.23 2.38 0.79
N GLU A 62 5.99 1.33 0.49
CA GLU A 62 6.82 1.22 -0.70
C GLU A 62 6.27 0.10 -1.59
N VAL A 63 6.25 0.33 -2.90
CA VAL A 63 5.90 -0.67 -3.90
C VAL A 63 7.16 -1.01 -4.68
N HIS A 64 7.45 -2.30 -4.80
CA HIS A 64 8.60 -2.83 -5.51
C HIS A 64 8.16 -3.80 -6.60
N GLN A 65 8.80 -3.74 -7.77
CA GLN A 65 8.64 -4.74 -8.80
C GLN A 65 9.30 -6.07 -8.38
N ALA A 66 8.60 -7.17 -8.59
CA ALA A 66 9.11 -8.51 -8.32
C ALA A 66 10.40 -8.77 -9.09
N GLY A 67 11.40 -9.35 -8.40
CA GLY A 67 12.66 -9.78 -9.01
C GLY A 67 13.70 -8.68 -9.22
N GLY A 68 13.35 -7.41 -9.02
CA GLY A 68 14.33 -6.31 -9.04
C GLY A 68 14.86 -6.04 -7.63
N GLY A 69 16.18 -5.94 -7.48
CA GLY A 69 16.84 -5.58 -6.23
C GLY A 69 16.55 -4.14 -5.79
N ILE A 70 17.56 -3.41 -5.31
CA ILE A 70 17.39 -2.06 -4.75
C ILE A 70 16.79 -1.02 -5.73
N LEU A 71 16.81 -1.29 -7.03
CA LEU A 71 16.27 -0.43 -8.09
C LEU A 71 14.82 -0.73 -8.48
N SER A 72 14.17 -1.70 -7.83
CA SER A 72 12.78 -2.08 -8.14
C SER A 72 11.72 -1.16 -7.58
N LEU A 73 12.12 -0.09 -6.86
CA LEU A 73 11.18 0.83 -6.25
C LEU A 73 10.34 1.50 -7.33
N VAL A 74 9.06 1.14 -7.35
CA VAL A 74 8.04 1.71 -8.24
C VAL A 74 7.51 3.00 -7.63
N SER A 75 7.18 2.95 -6.34
CA SER A 75 6.67 4.12 -5.64
C SER A 75 6.92 4.06 -4.15
N LYS A 76 6.88 5.24 -3.53
CA LYS A 76 6.98 5.43 -2.09
C LYS A 76 5.98 6.47 -1.65
N GLN A 77 5.12 6.09 -0.71
CA GLN A 77 4.13 6.96 -0.10
C GLN A 77 4.34 7.00 1.41
N GLU A 78 3.97 8.11 2.04
CA GLU A 78 4.08 8.24 3.48
C GLU A 78 2.89 8.98 4.07
N THR A 79 2.59 8.65 5.33
CA THR A 79 1.57 9.31 6.12
C THR A 79 1.99 9.32 7.59
N THR A 80 1.48 10.28 8.35
CA THR A 80 1.67 10.38 9.79
C THR A 80 0.32 10.28 10.51
N TYR A 81 0.36 10.14 11.83
CA TYR A 81 -0.81 10.18 12.68
C TYR A 81 -0.52 10.93 13.99
N SER A 82 -1.52 11.60 14.54
CA SER A 82 -1.40 12.30 15.84
C SER A 82 -1.73 11.38 17.02
N THR A 83 -2.75 10.54 16.87
CA THR A 83 -3.17 9.57 17.89
C THR A 83 -3.46 8.23 17.21
N PRO A 84 -2.84 7.12 17.66
CA PRO A 84 -3.04 5.83 17.01
C PRO A 84 -4.49 5.33 17.20
N SER A 85 -5.09 4.83 16.13
CA SER A 85 -6.43 4.24 16.16
C SER A 85 -6.60 3.14 15.13
N THR A 86 -7.55 2.23 15.32
CA THR A 86 -7.86 1.18 14.33
C THR A 86 -8.63 1.69 13.11
N SER A 87 -8.99 2.98 13.10
CA SER A 87 -9.61 3.64 11.95
C SER A 87 -8.59 3.85 10.84
N GLY A 88 -9.07 3.89 9.59
CA GLY A 88 -8.22 4.21 8.44
C GLY A 88 -7.71 5.65 8.48
N PHE A 89 -6.45 5.85 8.11
CA PHE A 89 -5.81 7.16 7.98
C PHE A 89 -4.87 7.18 6.77
N GLY A 90 -4.57 8.38 6.27
CA GLY A 90 -3.79 8.56 5.05
C GLY A 90 -4.11 9.88 4.36
N SER A 91 -3.76 9.97 3.07
CA SER A 91 -3.99 11.17 2.26
C SER A 91 -4.70 10.83 0.96
N LYS A 92 -5.62 11.73 0.59
CA LYS A 92 -6.25 11.73 -0.72
C LYS A 92 -5.23 12.24 -1.74
N GLY A 93 -5.08 11.54 -2.86
CA GLY A 93 -4.26 12.00 -3.98
C GLY A 93 -5.04 12.92 -4.91
N VAL A 94 -4.32 13.55 -5.84
CA VAL A 94 -4.93 14.37 -6.92
C VAL A 94 -5.95 13.56 -7.73
N GLY A 95 -5.70 12.26 -7.95
CA GLY A 95 -6.64 11.39 -8.65
C GLY A 95 -8.02 11.30 -8.00
N GLN A 96 -8.10 11.27 -6.66
CA GLN A 96 -9.39 11.26 -5.96
C GLN A 96 -10.06 12.64 -5.93
N ILE A 97 -9.27 13.72 -5.96
CA ILE A 97 -9.81 15.09 -6.07
C ILE A 97 -10.53 15.28 -7.41
N LEU A 98 -9.95 14.76 -8.50
CA LEU A 98 -10.49 14.92 -9.85
C LEU A 98 -11.50 13.82 -10.22
N GLY A 99 -11.25 12.59 -9.79
CA GLY A 99 -12.06 11.43 -10.14
C GLY A 99 -13.16 11.08 -9.14
N GLY A 100 -13.18 11.72 -7.96
CA GLY A 100 -14.12 11.44 -6.87
C GLY A 100 -13.85 10.11 -6.15
N ASN A 101 -14.83 9.66 -5.35
CA ASN A 101 -14.72 8.49 -4.47
C ASN A 101 -14.50 7.13 -5.17
N ARG A 102 -14.57 7.08 -6.51
CA ARG A 102 -14.25 5.86 -7.27
C ARG A 102 -12.74 5.57 -7.32
N VAL A 103 -11.92 6.60 -7.17
CA VAL A 103 -10.46 6.49 -7.18
C VAL A 103 -9.98 6.22 -5.75
N PRO A 104 -9.16 5.18 -5.52
CA PRO A 104 -8.56 4.93 -4.21
C PRO A 104 -7.73 6.12 -3.69
N ASN A 105 -7.43 6.12 -2.39
CA ASN A 105 -6.54 7.13 -1.82
C ASN A 105 -5.11 6.95 -2.35
N GLN A 106 -4.31 8.02 -2.34
CA GLN A 106 -2.88 7.92 -2.68
C GLN A 106 -2.12 7.07 -1.65
N ILE A 107 -2.52 7.18 -0.39
CA ILE A 107 -2.16 6.24 0.67
C ILE A 107 -3.30 6.16 1.66
N ALA A 108 -3.67 4.96 2.05
CA ALA A 108 -4.53 4.70 3.19
C ALA A 108 -4.06 3.45 3.91
N VAL A 109 -3.98 3.53 5.23
CA VAL A 109 -3.55 2.44 6.11
C VAL A 109 -4.44 2.40 7.36
N LYS A 110 -4.42 1.30 8.10
CA LYS A 110 -5.01 1.22 9.44
C LYS A 110 -4.19 0.32 10.35
N PHE A 111 -4.21 0.56 11.65
CA PHE A 111 -3.60 -0.39 12.58
C PHE A 111 -4.41 -1.69 12.67
N LEU A 112 -3.71 -2.83 12.73
CA LEU A 112 -4.34 -4.16 12.77
C LEU A 112 -4.95 -4.49 14.13
N ALA A 113 -4.38 -3.95 15.20
CA ALA A 113 -4.76 -4.26 16.57
C ALA A 113 -4.49 -3.06 17.49
N LYS A 114 -5.02 -3.13 18.72
CA LYS A 114 -4.83 -2.12 19.77
C LYS A 114 -3.38 -1.98 20.25
N SER A 115 -2.49 -2.91 19.88
CA SER A 115 -1.05 -2.76 20.12
C SER A 115 -0.41 -1.70 19.22
N PHE A 116 -1.09 -1.35 18.11
CA PHE A 116 -0.63 -0.37 17.12
C PHE A 116 0.78 -0.67 16.59
N ALA A 117 1.15 -1.95 16.54
CA ALA A 117 2.44 -2.39 16.03
C ALA A 117 2.43 -2.41 14.49
N TYR A 118 1.59 -3.28 13.93
CA TYR A 118 1.51 -3.50 12.49
C TYR A 118 0.35 -2.74 11.85
N VAL A 119 0.56 -2.35 10.60
CA VAL A 119 -0.43 -1.65 9.78
C VAL A 119 -0.90 -2.53 8.65
N LYS A 120 -2.19 -2.42 8.32
CA LYS A 120 -2.75 -2.91 7.07
C LYS A 120 -2.75 -1.78 6.05
N VAL A 121 -2.17 -2.02 4.89
CA VAL A 121 -2.39 -1.18 3.70
C VAL A 121 -3.83 -1.38 3.24
N ILE A 122 -4.53 -0.27 3.00
CA ILE A 122 -5.85 -0.19 2.39
C ILE A 122 -5.67 0.25 0.94
N ASP A 123 -5.03 1.41 0.72
CA ASP A 123 -4.74 1.94 -0.61
C ASP A 123 -3.27 2.40 -0.69
N VAL A 124 -2.65 2.28 -1.86
CA VAL A 124 -1.38 2.92 -2.17
C VAL A 124 -1.29 3.25 -3.66
N LEU A 125 -0.78 4.43 -4.00
CA LEU A 125 -0.40 4.79 -5.36
C LEU A 125 0.77 3.89 -5.80
N GLY A 126 0.52 3.10 -6.83
CA GLY A 126 1.45 2.17 -7.43
C GLY A 126 2.34 2.84 -8.46
N TYR A 127 2.11 2.53 -9.73
CA TYR A 127 2.82 3.16 -10.83
C TYR A 127 2.17 4.48 -11.26
N HIS A 128 2.98 5.47 -11.62
CA HIS A 128 2.55 6.70 -12.28
C HIS A 128 3.48 6.95 -13.47
N GLY A 129 3.05 6.57 -14.66
CA GLY A 129 3.81 6.74 -15.90
C GLY A 129 2.96 7.34 -17.00
N ASN A 130 3.42 7.18 -18.26
CA ASN A 130 2.77 7.78 -19.42
C ASN A 130 1.35 7.24 -19.68
N ASP A 131 1.05 6.03 -19.20
CA ASP A 131 -0.23 5.32 -19.37
C ASP A 131 -1.15 5.46 -18.13
N GLY A 132 -0.98 6.55 -17.39
CA GLY A 132 -1.83 6.92 -16.26
C GLY A 132 -1.30 6.51 -14.88
N ALA A 133 -2.10 6.83 -13.86
CA ALA A 133 -1.86 6.42 -12.48
C ALA A 133 -2.55 5.08 -12.17
N GLU A 134 -1.83 4.19 -11.52
CA GLU A 134 -2.34 2.95 -10.95
C GLU A 134 -2.45 3.05 -9.42
N TYR A 135 -3.57 2.62 -8.85
CA TYR A 135 -3.76 2.54 -7.40
C TYR A 135 -4.00 1.10 -6.98
N TYR A 136 -3.31 0.63 -5.95
CA TYR A 136 -3.48 -0.71 -5.40
C TYR A 136 -4.37 -0.64 -4.15
N ALA A 137 -5.56 -1.23 -4.24
CA ALA A 137 -6.53 -1.31 -3.17
C ALA A 137 -6.60 -2.74 -2.59
N PHE A 138 -6.50 -2.87 -1.27
CA PHE A 138 -6.39 -4.12 -0.53
C PHE A 138 -7.61 -4.32 0.38
N ASN A 139 -8.26 -5.50 0.31
CA ASN A 139 -9.47 -5.79 1.09
C ASN A 139 -9.20 -6.34 2.49
#